data_AF-A0A9E7DK66-F1
#
_entry.id   AF-A0A9E7DK66-F1
#
_cell.length_a   1.000
_cell.length_b   1.000
_cell.length_c   1.000
_cell.angle_alpha   90.00
_cell.angle_beta   90.00
_cell.angle_gamma   90.00
#
_symmetry.space_group_name_H-M   'P 1'
#
loop_
_entity.id
_entity.type
_entity.pdbx_description
1 polymer ?
#
loop_
_entity_poly.entity_id
_entity_poly.type
_entity_poly.pdbx_seq_one_letter_code
_entity_poly.pdbx_strand_id
1 'polypeptide(L)'
;MDIKKMIYDAANEKYPNCEYVYKRLEKEIKYFEESGFLNELEKIIELKNIINIDNILITYAPFLSFYLLDLMIFNPLPAHYYDEKSKEVIFDKNVLYAPDLEKREGYIRDGYYVDEDYVLSRPIKTPMYIYTKNKELVLNYLNKNFDIIEKNSNYIDYKKSALNIEKPSKSYLFEHFELFFREDYEIASEKNLFKAIDLEDFMNFLKGPFHKMKYFDTINEFGYKKCSVIGLNKIISKPSTFEDALYFALRANSNIDYNKLLSYDFDLRKFPASREDLYNYFINHGYDSKAAYDITYKLSLHNELDINIEDDDMKKFIDAIRYLSESYIAISDMITKYKFSKIDAENKIKEQNKVFEKHRKKYDEFCEDGIVSGLDYIMSNYKICYILKETNSRTGFDLAKFVREGCCGATWNNISRWTAGLVFNKEFDDVSSINKDDRIKYLAPIAAINLKKTPGSASSNNKIISSFARDDKAYILDELKAIDPEIIICCGTGDIFIEEILDKKSSDFENVENNDDLFYYWHNDKLIIKYRHPQWRRKTSKYLFENLVPYLKKLLIIKNTSLQEKL
;
A
#
# COMPACT_ATOMS: atom_id res chain seq x y z
N MET A 1 -20.15 15.69 28.25
CA MET A 1 -20.16 14.25 27.91
C MET A 1 -19.02 13.62 28.71
N ASP A 2 -19.23 12.62 29.56
CA ASP A 2 -18.12 12.11 30.39
C ASP A 2 -17.23 11.14 29.61
N ILE A 3 -16.12 11.65 29.06
CA ILE A 3 -15.19 10.87 28.22
C ILE A 3 -14.54 9.71 28.98
N LYS A 4 -14.24 9.86 30.28
CA LYS A 4 -13.64 8.78 31.08
C LYS A 4 -14.62 7.64 31.24
N LYS A 5 -15.87 7.98 31.58
CA LYS A 5 -16.93 6.99 31.67
C LYS A 5 -17.11 6.24 30.35
N MET A 6 -17.11 6.96 29.22
CA MET A 6 -17.21 6.32 27.90
C MET A 6 -16.07 5.34 27.62
N ILE A 7 -14.83 5.69 27.98
CA ILE A 7 -13.66 4.80 27.83
C ILE A 7 -13.85 3.53 28.67
N TYR A 8 -14.23 3.66 29.94
CA TYR A 8 -14.44 2.49 30.81
C TYR A 8 -15.66 1.66 30.42
N ASP A 9 -16.74 2.28 29.95
CA ASP A 9 -17.92 1.57 29.44
C ASP A 9 -17.55 0.74 28.20
N ALA A 10 -16.78 1.31 27.26
CA ALA A 10 -16.27 0.59 26.09
C ALA A 10 -15.29 -0.55 26.48
N ALA A 11 -14.44 -0.31 27.47
CA ALA A 11 -13.55 -1.33 28.02
C ALA A 11 -14.35 -2.47 28.67
N ASN A 12 -15.40 -2.17 29.43
CA ASN A 12 -16.25 -3.17 30.07
C ASN A 12 -17.07 -3.98 29.06
N GLU A 13 -17.51 -3.35 27.96
CA GLU A 13 -18.23 -4.04 26.89
C GLU A 13 -17.34 -5.07 26.16
N LYS A 14 -16.07 -4.71 25.93
CA LYS A 14 -15.13 -5.53 25.16
C LYS A 14 -14.30 -6.47 26.03
N TYR A 15 -13.79 -6.01 27.15
CA TYR A 15 -12.85 -6.71 28.03
C TYR A 15 -13.31 -6.69 29.50
N PRO A 16 -14.54 -7.17 29.81
CA PRO A 16 -15.05 -7.16 31.17
C PRO A 16 -14.11 -7.92 32.11
N ASN A 17 -13.84 -7.34 33.28
CA ASN A 17 -13.01 -7.91 34.33
C ASN A 17 -11.54 -8.21 33.94
N CYS A 18 -11.03 -7.66 32.84
CA CYS A 18 -9.64 -7.84 32.45
C CYS A 18 -8.71 -6.85 33.20
N GLU A 19 -8.14 -7.27 34.33
CA GLU A 19 -7.32 -6.41 35.21
C GLU A 19 -6.19 -5.67 34.45
N TYR A 20 -5.54 -6.32 33.48
CA TYR A 20 -4.50 -5.71 32.66
C TYR A 20 -5.01 -4.50 31.86
N VAL A 21 -6.18 -4.63 31.23
CA VAL A 21 -6.81 -3.55 30.45
C VAL A 21 -7.13 -2.36 31.34
N TYR A 22 -7.74 -2.59 32.51
CA TYR A 22 -8.09 -1.49 33.41
C TYR A 22 -6.84 -0.76 33.94
N LYS A 23 -5.78 -1.48 34.31
CA LYS A 23 -4.50 -0.86 34.72
C LYS A 23 -3.87 -0.02 33.61
N ARG A 24 -3.91 -0.49 32.35
CA ARG A 24 -3.44 0.29 31.19
C ARG A 24 -4.27 1.56 31.03
N LEU A 25 -5.60 1.47 31.12
CA LEU A 25 -6.48 2.63 31.00
C LEU A 25 -6.29 3.65 32.13
N GLU A 26 -6.07 3.21 33.37
CA GLU A 26 -5.76 4.09 34.49
C GLU A 26 -4.51 4.94 34.21
N LYS A 27 -3.44 4.33 33.69
CA LYS A 27 -2.22 5.04 33.29
C LYS A 27 -2.49 6.05 32.16
N GLU A 28 -3.21 5.64 31.11
CA GLU A 28 -3.54 6.52 29.97
C GLU A 28 -4.40 7.72 30.39
N ILE A 29 -5.43 7.48 31.20
CA ILE A 29 -6.32 8.54 31.69
C ILE A 29 -5.55 9.53 32.55
N LYS A 30 -4.72 9.05 33.48
CA LYS A 30 -3.88 9.92 34.30
C LYS A 30 -2.97 10.79 33.43
N TYR A 31 -2.35 10.19 32.42
CA TYR A 31 -1.50 10.92 31.47
C TYR A 31 -2.29 11.99 30.70
N PHE A 32 -3.51 11.70 30.25
CA PHE A 32 -4.37 12.69 29.59
C PHE A 32 -4.85 13.82 30.53
N GLU A 33 -5.04 13.54 31.82
CA GLU A 33 -5.36 14.57 32.81
C GLU A 33 -4.19 15.52 33.01
N GLU A 34 -2.99 14.96 33.19
CA GLU A 34 -1.75 15.72 33.41
C GLU A 34 -1.39 16.58 32.19
N SER A 35 -1.74 16.12 30.97
CA SER A 35 -1.50 16.86 29.73
C SER A 35 -2.64 17.81 29.32
N GLY A 36 -3.78 17.81 30.03
CA GLY A 36 -4.98 18.58 29.66
C GLY A 36 -5.77 18.05 28.45
N PHE A 37 -5.39 16.88 27.92
CA PHE A 37 -5.88 16.36 26.64
C PHE A 37 -7.32 15.79 26.69
N LEU A 38 -7.83 15.45 27.88
CA LEU A 38 -9.17 14.85 28.02
C LEU A 38 -10.29 15.71 27.43
N ASN A 39 -10.24 17.03 27.62
CA ASN A 39 -11.25 17.95 27.12
C ASN A 39 -11.25 17.99 25.58
N GLU A 40 -10.06 17.94 24.96
CA GLU A 40 -9.94 17.85 23.51
C GLU A 40 -10.55 16.56 22.97
N LEU A 41 -10.24 15.42 23.59
CA LEU A 41 -10.78 14.12 23.20
C LEU A 41 -12.31 14.10 23.30
N GLU A 42 -12.91 14.71 24.33
CA GLU A 42 -14.35 14.87 24.46
C GLU A 42 -14.95 15.59 23.25
N LYS A 43 -14.33 16.70 22.80
CA LYS A 43 -14.78 17.44 21.61
C LYS A 43 -14.60 16.67 20.31
N ILE A 44 -13.56 15.86 20.19
CA ILE A 44 -13.41 14.96 19.03
C ILE A 44 -14.52 13.92 18.99
N ILE A 45 -14.94 13.37 20.13
CA ILE A 45 -16.06 12.42 20.18
C ILE A 45 -17.40 13.11 19.91
N GLU A 46 -17.61 14.33 20.40
CA GLU A 46 -18.78 15.14 20.04
C GLU A 46 -18.84 15.37 18.52
N LEU A 47 -17.71 15.76 17.91
CA LEU A 47 -17.59 15.92 16.46
C LEU A 47 -17.92 14.63 15.71
N LYS A 48 -17.39 13.49 16.17
CA LYS A 48 -17.69 12.16 15.60
C LYS A 48 -19.19 11.86 15.59
N ASN A 49 -19.91 12.26 16.64
CA ASN A 49 -21.36 12.09 16.72
C ASN A 49 -22.12 13.04 15.78
N ILE A 50 -21.62 14.27 15.58
CA ILE A 50 -22.23 15.28 14.71
C ILE A 50 -22.17 14.88 13.23
N ILE A 51 -21.01 14.40 12.78
CA ILE A 51 -20.82 14.01 11.38
C ILE A 51 -21.50 12.68 11.02
N ASN A 52 -22.08 11.99 12.02
CA ASN A 52 -22.94 10.81 11.90
C ASN A 52 -22.55 9.88 10.72
N ILE A 53 -21.31 9.37 10.82
CA ILE A 53 -20.55 8.51 9.89
C ILE A 53 -19.61 9.28 8.95
N ASP A 54 -18.39 9.45 9.46
CA ASP A 54 -17.18 9.71 8.71
C ASP A 54 -16.07 9.15 9.60
N ASN A 55 -15.26 8.22 9.07
CA ASN A 55 -14.22 7.58 9.86
C ASN A 55 -13.23 8.67 10.33
N ILE A 56 -13.22 9.01 11.61
CA ILE A 56 -12.15 9.81 12.21
C ILE A 56 -11.04 8.83 12.56
N LEU A 57 -9.92 8.95 11.86
CA LEU A 57 -8.74 8.17 12.15
C LEU A 57 -7.66 9.06 12.73
N ILE A 58 -7.40 8.87 14.01
CA ILE A 58 -6.24 9.43 14.67
C ILE A 58 -5.09 8.45 14.48
N THR A 59 -4.04 8.92 13.82
CA THR A 59 -2.82 8.15 13.58
C THR A 59 -1.72 8.60 14.53
N TYR A 60 -0.67 7.80 14.65
CA TYR A 60 0.46 8.07 15.55
C TYR A 60 0.10 8.12 17.05
N ALA A 61 -1.08 7.62 17.43
CA ALA A 61 -1.60 7.66 18.79
C ALA A 61 -2.01 6.26 19.29
N PRO A 62 -1.05 5.35 19.55
CA PRO A 62 -1.25 3.97 20.02
C PRO A 62 -1.80 3.86 21.46
N PHE A 63 -2.86 4.61 21.77
CA PHE A 63 -3.58 4.55 23.03
C PHE A 63 -4.72 3.53 22.94
N LEU A 64 -4.85 2.70 23.97
CA LEU A 64 -5.93 1.72 24.06
C LEU A 64 -7.29 2.42 24.11
N SER A 65 -7.38 3.54 24.82
CA SER A 65 -8.57 4.40 24.84
C SER A 65 -9.02 4.82 23.44
N PHE A 66 -8.09 5.12 22.51
CA PHE A 66 -8.45 5.52 21.15
C PHE A 66 -8.96 4.33 20.34
N TYR A 67 -8.39 3.15 20.54
CA TYR A 67 -8.91 1.92 19.94
C TYR A 67 -10.34 1.63 20.41
N LEU A 68 -10.59 1.70 21.73
CA LEU A 68 -11.91 1.44 22.32
C LEU A 68 -12.99 2.44 21.87
N LEU A 69 -12.60 3.68 21.57
CA LEU A 69 -13.49 4.72 21.09
C LEU A 69 -13.63 4.73 19.55
N ASP A 70 -13.09 3.74 18.85
CA ASP A 70 -12.97 3.66 17.38
C ASP A 70 -12.39 4.94 16.75
N LEU A 71 -11.27 5.40 17.29
CA LEU A 71 -10.45 6.49 16.74
C LEU A 71 -9.13 5.99 16.16
N MET A 72 -8.79 4.71 16.36
CA MET A 72 -7.57 4.07 15.87
C MET A 72 -7.86 2.71 15.22
N ILE A 73 -7.02 2.29 14.26
CA ILE A 73 -7.26 1.09 13.42
C ILE A 73 -6.75 -0.23 13.97
N PHE A 74 -6.01 -0.23 15.06
CA PHE A 74 -5.43 -1.44 15.64
C PHE A 74 -5.41 -1.37 17.16
N ASN A 75 -5.32 -2.53 17.80
CA ASN A 75 -5.27 -2.66 19.24
C ASN A 75 -3.82 -2.67 19.74
N PRO A 76 -3.38 -1.73 20.61
CA PRO A 76 -2.00 -1.67 21.07
C PRO A 76 -1.67 -2.69 22.17
N LEU A 77 -2.65 -3.46 22.65
CA LEU A 77 -2.43 -4.54 23.63
C LEU A 77 -1.49 -5.63 23.08
N PRO A 78 -0.84 -6.42 23.95
CA PRO A 78 -0.16 -7.65 23.55
C PRO A 78 -1.10 -8.60 22.80
N ALA A 79 -0.55 -9.47 21.96
CA ALA A 79 -1.35 -10.46 21.23
C ALA A 79 -2.19 -11.31 22.20
N HIS A 80 -3.47 -11.46 21.86
CA HIS A 80 -4.41 -12.22 22.67
C HIS A 80 -5.50 -12.86 21.82
N TYR A 81 -6.08 -13.91 22.39
CA TYR A 81 -7.34 -14.47 21.96
C TYR A 81 -8.48 -13.78 22.70
N TYR A 82 -9.59 -13.55 22.00
CA TYR A 82 -10.80 -12.97 22.56
C TYR A 82 -12.04 -13.68 22.01
N ASP A 83 -12.93 -14.13 22.90
CA ASP A 83 -14.23 -14.70 22.54
C ASP A 83 -15.32 -13.64 22.76
N GLU A 84 -16.01 -13.26 21.68
CA GLU A 84 -17.08 -12.24 21.74
C GLU A 84 -18.28 -12.63 22.62
N LYS A 85 -18.56 -13.93 22.77
CA LYS A 85 -19.71 -14.44 23.52
C LYS A 85 -19.41 -14.57 25.00
N SER A 86 -18.33 -15.27 25.33
CA SER A 86 -17.93 -15.48 26.73
C SER A 86 -17.21 -14.27 27.33
N LYS A 87 -16.71 -13.37 26.47
CA LYS A 87 -15.87 -12.22 26.82
C LYS A 87 -14.53 -12.62 27.44
N GLU A 88 -14.12 -13.87 27.29
CA GLU A 88 -12.84 -14.37 27.75
C GLU A 88 -11.69 -13.74 26.94
N VAL A 89 -10.61 -13.38 27.63
CA VAL A 89 -9.38 -12.82 27.06
C VAL A 89 -8.20 -13.66 27.51
N ILE A 90 -7.39 -14.11 26.55
CA ILE A 90 -6.21 -14.93 26.81
C ILE A 90 -5.01 -14.31 26.12
N PHE A 91 -4.15 -13.64 26.88
CA PHE A 91 -2.88 -13.11 26.36
C PHE A 91 -1.87 -14.22 26.12
N ASP A 92 -1.17 -14.15 24.99
CA ASP A 92 -0.03 -15.01 24.70
C ASP A 92 1.25 -14.25 25.05
N LYS A 93 2.16 -14.89 25.80
CA LYS A 93 3.42 -14.27 26.23
C LYS A 93 4.57 -14.52 25.26
N ASN A 94 4.40 -15.46 24.33
CA ASN A 94 5.45 -15.89 23.40
C ASN A 94 5.27 -15.26 22.02
N VAL A 95 4.08 -14.73 21.72
CA VAL A 95 3.75 -14.09 20.45
C VAL A 95 3.41 -12.64 20.70
N LEU A 96 4.09 -11.72 20.01
CA LEU A 96 3.88 -10.27 20.18
C LEU A 96 2.69 -9.75 19.38
N TYR A 97 2.41 -10.33 18.22
CA TYR A 97 1.44 -9.81 17.26
C TYR A 97 0.34 -10.82 16.94
N ALA A 98 -0.91 -10.38 16.96
CA ALA A 98 -2.08 -11.21 16.68
C ALA A 98 -2.07 -12.00 15.36
N PRO A 99 -1.56 -11.45 14.22
CA PRO A 99 -1.53 -12.22 12.98
C PRO A 99 -0.62 -13.45 13.05
N ASP A 100 0.30 -13.50 14.02
CA ASP A 100 1.21 -14.63 14.25
C ASP A 100 0.65 -15.66 15.24
N LEU A 101 -0.48 -15.37 15.90
CA LEU A 101 -1.17 -16.36 16.73
C LEU A 101 -1.80 -17.45 15.86
N GLU A 102 -1.73 -18.70 16.31
CA GLU A 102 -2.43 -19.82 15.68
C GLU A 102 -3.95 -19.63 15.72
N LYS A 103 -4.67 -20.14 14.72
CA LYS A 103 -6.14 -20.09 14.76
C LYS A 103 -6.68 -20.97 15.89
N ARG A 104 -7.62 -20.43 16.66
CA ARG A 104 -8.40 -21.19 17.65
C ARG A 104 -9.88 -21.01 17.35
N GLU A 105 -10.62 -22.11 17.23
CA GLU A 105 -12.05 -22.07 16.96
C GLU A 105 -12.78 -21.34 18.10
N GLY A 106 -13.70 -20.43 17.75
CA GLY A 106 -14.43 -19.62 18.72
C GLY A 106 -13.71 -18.37 19.22
N TYR A 107 -12.42 -18.18 18.88
CA TYR A 107 -11.65 -17.00 19.30
C TYR A 107 -11.22 -16.12 18.13
N ILE A 108 -11.33 -14.81 18.34
CA ILE A 108 -10.71 -13.76 17.53
C ILE A 108 -9.28 -13.57 18.04
N ARG A 109 -8.35 -13.27 17.14
CA ARG A 109 -6.97 -12.86 17.48
C ARG A 109 -6.87 -11.34 17.33
N ASP A 110 -6.37 -10.66 18.35
CA ASP A 110 -6.19 -9.20 18.36
C ASP A 110 -4.96 -8.80 19.19
N GLY A 111 -4.50 -7.56 19.06
CA GLY A 111 -3.31 -7.03 19.72
C GLY A 111 -2.07 -7.00 18.82
N TYR A 112 -1.48 -5.81 18.67
CA TYR A 112 -0.29 -5.55 17.87
C TYR A 112 0.90 -5.08 18.70
N TYR A 113 0.80 -5.16 20.03
CA TYR A 113 1.83 -4.80 21.00
C TYR A 113 2.52 -3.45 20.74
N VAL A 114 2.15 -2.44 21.52
CA VAL A 114 2.91 -1.20 21.61
C VAL A 114 3.22 -0.92 23.07
N ASP A 115 4.50 -0.71 23.35
CA ASP A 115 5.03 -0.45 24.67
C ASP A 115 4.33 0.77 25.32
N GLU A 116 3.65 0.56 26.47
CA GLU A 116 2.97 1.65 27.21
C GLU A 116 3.94 2.73 27.62
N ASP A 117 5.05 2.32 28.22
CA ASP A 117 5.90 3.23 28.96
C ASP A 117 6.63 4.13 27.96
N TYR A 118 6.96 3.61 26.77
CA TYR A 118 7.38 4.44 25.63
C TYR A 118 6.30 5.47 25.24
N VAL A 119 5.06 5.02 25.05
CA VAL A 119 3.95 5.87 24.57
C VAL A 119 3.59 6.96 25.58
N LEU A 120 3.68 6.69 26.88
CA LEU A 120 3.39 7.64 27.95
C LEU A 120 4.56 8.61 28.22
N SER A 121 5.79 8.28 27.79
CA SER A 121 6.97 9.15 27.97
C SER A 121 7.09 10.27 26.92
N ARG A 122 6.35 10.15 25.82
CA ARG A 122 6.37 11.10 24.68
C ARG A 122 5.40 12.27 24.90
N PRO A 123 5.56 13.41 24.22
CA PRO A 123 4.53 14.45 24.16
C PRO A 123 3.38 14.04 23.22
N ILE A 124 2.14 14.44 23.55
CA ILE A 124 0.99 14.21 22.66
C ILE A 124 1.07 15.18 21.48
N LYS A 125 1.32 14.67 20.29
CA LYS A 125 1.13 15.42 19.04
C LYS A 125 0.73 14.45 17.95
N THR A 126 -0.50 14.56 17.46
CA THR A 126 -1.11 13.48 16.66
C THR A 126 -1.72 14.02 15.37
N PRO A 127 -1.30 13.48 14.21
CA PRO A 127 -2.02 13.63 12.95
C PRO A 127 -3.40 12.96 13.02
N MET A 128 -4.44 13.74 12.75
CA MET A 128 -5.81 13.28 12.65
C MET A 128 -6.28 13.37 11.20
N TYR A 129 -6.86 12.29 10.69
CA TYR A 129 -7.45 12.22 9.37
C TYR A 129 -8.96 12.14 9.52
N ILE A 130 -9.66 13.08 8.91
CA ILE A 130 -11.12 13.01 8.79
C ILE A 130 -11.47 12.79 7.33
N TYR A 131 -12.09 11.65 7.08
CA TYR A 131 -12.63 11.30 5.77
C TYR A 131 -14.06 11.81 5.72
N THR A 132 -14.32 12.94 5.07
CA THR A 132 -15.65 13.57 5.06
C THR A 132 -15.93 14.29 3.75
N LYS A 133 -17.20 14.27 3.33
CA LYS A 133 -17.72 15.14 2.26
C LYS A 133 -18.15 16.52 2.78
N ASN A 134 -18.24 16.70 4.10
CA ASN A 134 -18.74 17.92 4.72
C ASN A 134 -17.64 18.61 5.54
N LYS A 135 -16.56 18.96 4.85
CA LYS A 135 -15.43 19.70 5.42
C LYS A 135 -15.86 20.99 6.13
N GLU A 136 -16.83 21.70 5.58
CA GLU A 136 -17.35 22.95 6.15
C GLU A 136 -18.00 22.71 7.52
N LEU A 137 -18.79 21.66 7.68
CA LEU A 137 -19.39 21.30 8.97
C LEU A 137 -18.32 21.03 10.03
N VAL A 138 -17.27 20.28 9.68
CA VAL A 138 -16.16 19.97 10.59
C VAL A 138 -15.43 21.25 11.00
N LEU A 139 -15.05 22.08 10.03
CA LEU A 139 -14.35 23.35 10.32
C LEU A 139 -15.21 24.30 11.15
N ASN A 140 -16.52 24.38 10.88
CA ASN A 140 -17.45 25.19 11.66
C ASN A 140 -17.58 24.70 13.11
N TYR A 141 -17.57 23.39 13.35
CA TYR A 141 -17.55 22.85 14.70
C TYR A 141 -16.23 23.14 15.40
N LEU A 142 -15.09 22.87 14.74
CA LEU A 142 -13.78 23.07 15.34
C LEU A 142 -13.53 24.55 15.67
N ASN A 143 -13.88 25.50 14.79
CA ASN A 143 -13.69 26.94 15.04
C ASN A 143 -14.54 27.49 16.20
N LYS A 144 -15.61 26.77 16.59
CA LYS A 144 -16.41 27.13 17.76
C LYS A 144 -15.79 26.66 19.07
N ASN A 145 -14.91 25.66 19.02
CA ASN A 145 -14.37 24.99 20.21
C ASN A 145 -12.86 25.20 20.38
N PHE A 146 -12.14 25.56 19.31
CA PHE A 146 -10.68 25.66 19.29
C PHE A 146 -10.21 26.82 18.42
N ASP A 147 -9.03 27.34 18.76
CA ASP A 147 -8.29 28.26 17.89
C ASP A 147 -7.55 27.44 16.81
N ILE A 148 -8.03 27.52 15.57
CA ILE A 148 -7.46 26.76 14.45
C ILE A 148 -6.48 27.61 13.66
N ILE A 149 -5.32 27.02 13.36
CA ILE A 149 -4.33 27.58 12.45
C ILE A 149 -4.28 26.73 11.17
N GLU A 150 -4.71 27.31 10.05
CA GLU A 150 -4.53 26.70 8.73
C GLU A 150 -3.07 26.83 8.27
N LYS A 151 -2.50 25.74 7.75
CA LYS A 151 -1.17 25.69 7.16
C LYS A 151 -1.21 25.04 5.79
N ASN A 152 -0.29 25.46 4.92
CA ASN A 152 0.06 24.67 3.76
C ASN A 152 0.66 23.36 4.25
N SER A 153 0.13 22.27 3.74
CA SER A 153 0.59 20.95 4.11
C SER A 153 1.94 20.69 3.43
N ASN A 154 3.00 20.59 4.23
CA ASN A 154 4.28 20.04 3.77
C ASN A 154 4.25 18.49 3.78
N TYR A 155 3.05 17.89 3.75
CA TYR A 155 2.90 16.44 3.80
C TYR A 155 3.50 15.82 2.55
N ILE A 156 4.71 15.34 2.72
CA ILE A 156 5.35 14.45 1.77
C ILE A 156 4.79 13.07 2.11
N ASP A 157 3.74 12.63 1.38
CA ASP A 157 3.55 11.19 1.28
C ASP A 157 4.79 10.65 0.58
N TYR A 158 5.70 10.07 1.38
CA TYR A 158 6.98 9.55 0.92
C TYR A 158 6.79 8.33 0.02
N LYS A 159 5.57 7.83 -0.17
CA LYS A 159 5.33 6.64 -0.99
C LYS A 159 4.37 6.98 -2.12
N LYS A 160 4.95 7.19 -3.30
CA LYS A 160 4.25 7.27 -4.57
C LYS A 160 3.68 5.91 -5.03
N SER A 161 3.60 4.92 -4.14
CA SER A 161 3.21 3.56 -4.50
C SER A 161 1.73 3.30 -4.27
N ALA A 162 1.10 2.78 -5.32
CA ALA A 162 -0.20 2.13 -5.37
C ALA A 162 -1.46 2.99 -5.43
N LEU A 163 -1.65 3.88 -4.45
CA LEU A 163 -2.94 4.50 -4.24
C LEU A 163 -2.98 5.87 -4.91
N ASN A 164 -3.98 6.12 -5.78
CA ASN A 164 -4.26 7.42 -6.39
C ASN A 164 -4.85 8.37 -5.32
N ILE A 165 -4.16 8.53 -4.19
CA ILE A 165 -4.57 9.37 -3.08
C ILE A 165 -4.05 10.77 -3.37
N GLU A 166 -4.95 11.74 -3.52
CA GLU A 166 -4.56 13.14 -3.58
C GLU A 166 -3.93 13.55 -2.25
N LYS A 167 -2.77 14.20 -2.31
CA LYS A 167 -2.10 14.73 -1.11
C LYS A 167 -2.97 15.85 -0.53
N PRO A 168 -3.24 15.85 0.79
CA PRO A 168 -3.91 16.98 1.42
C PRO A 168 -3.05 18.22 1.21
N SER A 169 -3.58 19.23 0.53
CA SER A 169 -2.86 20.49 0.25
C SER A 169 -2.79 21.40 1.48
N LYS A 170 -3.65 21.17 2.48
CA LYS A 170 -3.76 21.96 3.70
C LYS A 170 -3.85 21.07 4.94
N SER A 171 -3.26 21.53 6.04
CA SER A 171 -3.46 20.97 7.38
C SER A 171 -4.00 22.04 8.33
N TYR A 172 -4.66 21.59 9.39
CA TYR A 172 -5.32 22.45 10.38
C TYR A 172 -4.80 22.10 11.77
N LEU A 173 -4.02 22.98 12.37
CA LEU A 173 -3.50 22.80 13.73
C LEU A 173 -4.46 23.36 14.75
N PHE A 174 -4.70 22.59 15.81
CA PHE A 174 -5.42 23.02 17.00
C PHE A 174 -4.99 22.12 18.16
N GLU A 175 -4.66 22.72 19.30
CA GLU A 175 -4.19 22.00 20.49
C GLU A 175 -3.13 20.94 20.16
N HIS A 176 -3.36 19.66 20.50
CA HIS A 176 -2.44 18.55 20.26
C HIS A 176 -2.61 17.88 18.88
N PHE A 177 -3.50 18.39 18.02
CA PHE A 177 -3.85 17.79 16.74
C PHE A 177 -3.33 18.57 15.52
N GLU A 178 -2.98 17.79 14.50
CA GLU A 178 -2.85 18.28 13.13
C GLU A 178 -3.85 17.54 12.24
N LEU A 179 -4.92 18.24 11.83
CA LEU A 179 -5.99 17.66 11.03
C LEU A 179 -5.70 17.76 9.53
N PHE A 180 -5.88 16.62 8.86
CA PHE A 180 -5.87 16.45 7.42
C PHE A 180 -7.25 15.99 6.95
N PHE A 181 -7.82 16.70 5.97
CA PHE A 181 -9.04 16.26 5.30
C PHE A 181 -8.70 15.28 4.18
N ARG A 182 -9.52 14.24 4.07
CA ARG A 182 -9.44 13.22 3.01
C ARG A 182 -10.76 13.20 2.25
N GLU A 183 -10.72 13.79 1.05
CA GLU A 183 -11.87 13.94 0.15
C GLU A 183 -11.89 12.85 -0.94
N ASP A 184 -10.88 11.97 -0.98
CA ASP A 184 -10.75 10.78 -1.84
C ASP A 184 -11.76 9.69 -1.38
N TYR A 185 -13.04 9.95 -1.67
CA TYR A 185 -14.19 9.42 -0.96
C TYR A 185 -15.07 8.47 -1.81
N GLU A 186 -14.55 7.29 -2.13
CA GLU A 186 -15.42 6.11 -2.36
C GLU A 186 -15.20 5.03 -1.30
N ILE A 187 -13.99 4.96 -0.75
CA ILE A 187 -13.50 3.91 0.16
C ILE A 187 -13.95 4.12 1.62
N ALA A 188 -14.21 5.36 2.05
CA ALA A 188 -14.47 5.71 3.45
C ALA A 188 -15.95 5.69 3.88
N SER A 189 -16.87 5.38 2.98
CA SER A 189 -18.32 5.36 3.27
C SER A 189 -18.80 4.08 3.97
N GLU A 190 -17.94 3.08 4.09
CA GLU A 190 -18.23 1.86 4.85
C GLU A 190 -18.12 2.11 6.35
N LYS A 191 -19.23 1.90 7.07
CA LYS A 191 -19.22 1.84 8.53
C LYS A 191 -18.27 0.74 8.99
N ASN A 192 -17.52 0.99 10.06
CA ASN A 192 -16.62 0.00 10.68
C ASN A 192 -15.45 -0.46 9.82
N LEU A 193 -15.02 0.36 8.85
CA LEU A 193 -13.92 0.05 7.94
C LEU A 193 -12.71 -0.54 8.65
N PHE A 194 -12.42 -0.08 9.86
CA PHE A 194 -11.24 -0.46 10.62
C PHE A 194 -11.45 -1.56 11.67
N LYS A 195 -12.68 -2.01 11.98
CA LYS A 195 -12.94 -2.91 13.12
C LYS A 195 -12.57 -4.38 12.92
N ALA A 196 -12.74 -4.91 11.71
CA ALA A 196 -12.44 -6.31 11.41
C ALA A 196 -11.37 -6.42 10.31
N ILE A 197 -10.34 -7.21 10.56
CA ILE A 197 -9.31 -7.59 9.59
C ILE A 197 -9.35 -9.10 9.47
N ASP A 198 -9.59 -9.60 8.27
CA ASP A 198 -9.26 -10.99 7.95
C ASP A 198 -7.74 -11.11 8.00
N LEU A 199 -7.23 -11.70 9.08
CA LEU A 199 -5.80 -11.81 9.34
C LEU A 199 -5.09 -12.70 8.32
N GLU A 200 -5.78 -13.68 7.72
CA GLU A 200 -5.17 -14.53 6.69
C GLU A 200 -5.00 -13.77 5.39
N ASP A 201 -6.06 -13.09 4.97
CA ASP A 201 -6.01 -12.25 3.76
C ASP A 201 -5.01 -11.11 3.94
N PHE A 202 -4.97 -10.48 5.13
CA PHE A 202 -3.98 -9.47 5.46
C PHE A 202 -2.55 -10.03 5.42
N MET A 203 -2.31 -11.20 6.01
CA MET A 203 -1.00 -11.85 5.93
C MET A 203 -0.62 -12.22 4.50
N ASN A 204 -1.56 -12.67 3.66
CA ASN A 204 -1.31 -12.93 2.24
C ASN A 204 -0.96 -11.65 1.48
N PHE A 205 -1.64 -10.55 1.78
CA PHE A 205 -1.31 -9.22 1.26
C PHE A 205 0.12 -8.80 1.64
N LEU A 206 0.50 -8.96 2.91
CA LEU A 206 1.84 -8.64 3.40
C LEU A 206 2.92 -9.48 2.71
N LYS A 207 2.67 -10.79 2.58
CA LYS A 207 3.56 -11.77 1.94
C LYS A 207 3.68 -11.60 0.42
N GLY A 208 2.69 -11.00 -0.21
CA GLY A 208 2.58 -10.87 -1.66
C GLY A 208 2.67 -9.41 -2.09
N PRO A 209 1.54 -8.77 -2.47
CA PRO A 209 1.50 -7.41 -2.99
C PRO A 209 2.36 -6.40 -2.23
N PHE A 210 2.23 -6.32 -0.91
CA PHE A 210 2.92 -5.32 -0.10
C PHE A 210 4.44 -5.50 -0.12
N HIS A 211 4.94 -6.70 0.22
CA HIS A 211 6.37 -6.95 0.26
C HIS A 211 7.01 -6.76 -1.12
N LYS A 212 6.36 -7.25 -2.19
CA LYS A 212 6.84 -7.03 -3.57
C LYS A 212 7.03 -5.55 -3.84
N MET A 213 5.98 -4.74 -3.66
CA MET A 213 6.00 -3.34 -4.10
C MET A 213 6.87 -2.46 -3.20
N LYS A 214 6.78 -2.61 -1.88
CA LYS A 214 7.64 -1.87 -0.93
C LYS A 214 9.12 -2.20 -1.10
N TYR A 215 9.45 -3.43 -1.49
CA TYR A 215 10.81 -3.80 -1.87
C TYR A 215 11.30 -3.02 -3.10
N PHE A 216 10.47 -2.88 -4.14
CA PHE A 216 10.84 -2.10 -5.32
C PHE A 216 10.94 -0.61 -5.07
N ASP A 217 10.02 -0.02 -4.30
CA ASP A 217 10.11 1.38 -3.89
C ASP A 217 11.46 1.67 -3.24
N THR A 218 11.88 0.79 -2.33
CA THR A 218 13.13 0.93 -1.61
C THR A 218 14.35 0.83 -2.56
N ILE A 219 14.33 -0.03 -3.57
CA ILE A 219 15.41 -0.08 -4.57
C ILE A 219 15.47 1.20 -5.40
N ASN A 220 14.30 1.73 -5.79
CA ASN A 220 14.20 2.89 -6.68
C ASN A 220 14.54 4.21 -5.96
N GLU A 221 14.05 4.41 -4.73
CA GLU A 221 14.27 5.62 -3.93
C GLU A 221 15.73 5.78 -3.47
N PHE A 222 16.41 4.68 -3.14
CA PHE A 222 17.78 4.71 -2.63
C PHE A 222 18.85 4.57 -3.71
N GLY A 223 18.47 4.66 -4.99
CA GLY A 223 19.37 4.79 -6.13
C GLY A 223 20.63 3.93 -6.01
N TYR A 224 20.49 2.60 -6.04
CA TYR A 224 21.59 1.63 -6.12
C TYR A 224 22.90 2.03 -5.38
N LYS A 225 22.82 2.51 -4.14
CA LYS A 225 23.99 2.45 -3.25
C LYS A 225 24.13 0.98 -2.84
N LYS A 226 25.20 0.32 -3.28
CA LYS A 226 25.56 -1.11 -3.11
C LYS A 226 25.29 -1.74 -1.73
N CYS A 227 25.06 -0.92 -0.72
CA CYS A 227 25.13 -1.23 0.69
C CYS A 227 23.77 -1.42 1.36
N SER A 228 22.76 -0.63 0.96
CA SER A 228 21.36 -0.84 1.35
C SER A 228 20.85 -2.15 0.76
N VAL A 229 21.28 -2.48 -0.46
CA VAL A 229 20.97 -3.72 -1.16
C VAL A 229 21.56 -4.95 -0.46
N ILE A 230 22.74 -4.90 0.16
CA ILE A 230 23.33 -6.06 0.87
C ILE A 230 22.57 -6.37 2.18
N GLY A 231 22.23 -5.33 2.96
CA GLY A 231 21.41 -5.47 4.17
C GLY A 231 19.99 -5.91 3.85
N LEU A 232 19.32 -5.26 2.88
CA LEU A 232 17.99 -5.66 2.42
C LEU A 232 18.01 -7.05 1.80
N ASN A 233 19.00 -7.41 0.98
CA ASN A 233 19.07 -8.75 0.37
C ASN A 233 19.21 -9.90 1.37
N LYS A 234 19.81 -9.65 2.55
CA LYS A 234 19.78 -10.61 3.67
C LYS A 234 18.42 -10.64 4.39
N ILE A 235 17.61 -9.58 4.29
CA ILE A 235 16.26 -9.42 4.85
C ILE A 235 15.16 -9.86 3.84
N ILE A 236 15.49 -9.99 2.55
CA ILE A 236 14.60 -10.26 1.40
C ILE A 236 13.79 -11.55 1.46
N SER A 237 14.03 -12.44 2.43
CA SER A 237 13.17 -13.61 2.57
C SER A 237 11.73 -13.14 2.64
N LYS A 238 10.90 -13.62 1.71
CA LYS A 238 9.46 -13.39 1.69
C LYS A 238 8.96 -13.58 3.12
N PRO A 239 8.35 -12.56 3.75
CA PRO A 239 8.06 -12.62 5.18
C PRO A 239 7.22 -13.85 5.49
N SER A 240 7.53 -14.55 6.56
CA SER A 240 6.80 -15.75 6.97
C SER A 240 5.79 -15.44 8.08
N THR A 241 6.12 -14.47 8.92
CA THR A 241 5.33 -13.93 10.03
C THR A 241 5.02 -12.44 9.82
N PHE A 242 4.15 -11.88 10.66
CA PHE A 242 3.88 -10.45 10.73
C PHE A 242 5.10 -9.73 11.29
N GLU A 243 5.77 -10.30 12.29
CA GLU A 243 7.04 -9.78 12.80
C GLU A 243 8.09 -9.61 11.69
N ASP A 244 8.25 -10.60 10.79
CA ASP A 244 9.14 -10.49 9.63
C ASP A 244 8.74 -9.30 8.73
N ALA A 245 7.43 -9.16 8.46
CA ALA A 245 6.90 -8.09 7.61
C ALA A 245 7.06 -6.70 8.26
N LEU A 246 6.87 -6.61 9.58
CA LEU A 246 7.06 -5.39 10.36
C LEU A 246 8.54 -5.00 10.42
N TYR A 247 9.43 -5.95 10.68
CA TYR A 247 10.87 -5.73 10.66
C TYR A 247 11.33 -5.19 9.29
N PHE A 248 10.87 -5.82 8.19
CA PHE A 248 11.12 -5.31 6.84
C PHE A 248 10.57 -3.89 6.66
N ALA A 249 9.33 -3.64 7.11
CA ALA A 249 8.69 -2.35 6.98
C ALA A 249 9.42 -1.24 7.74
N LEU A 250 9.90 -1.53 8.94
CA LEU A 250 10.68 -0.63 9.80
C LEU A 250 12.03 -0.29 9.18
N ARG A 251 12.76 -1.29 8.68
CA ARG A 251 14.06 -1.09 8.02
C ARG A 251 13.94 -0.27 6.75
N ALA A 252 12.87 -0.47 5.98
CA ALA A 252 12.58 0.32 4.78
C ALA A 252 12.12 1.75 5.09
N ASN A 253 11.43 1.97 6.22
CA ASN A 253 10.98 3.30 6.64
C ASN A 253 12.08 4.10 7.36
N SER A 254 13.16 3.45 7.79
CA SER A 254 14.25 4.07 8.55
C SER A 254 15.38 4.54 7.63
N ASN A 255 16.12 5.57 8.05
CA ASN A 255 17.30 6.05 7.36
C ASN A 255 18.54 5.68 8.17
N ILE A 256 19.27 4.66 7.72
CA ILE A 256 20.49 4.18 8.34
C ILE A 256 21.63 4.35 7.34
N ASP A 257 22.72 4.97 7.78
CA ASP A 257 23.94 5.10 7.00
C ASP A 257 24.69 3.76 6.98
N TYR A 258 24.23 2.86 6.13
CA TYR A 258 24.83 1.54 5.97
C TYR A 258 26.32 1.63 5.61
N ASN A 259 26.82 2.73 5.01
CA ASN A 259 28.24 2.85 4.73
C ASN A 259 29.12 2.76 5.98
N LYS A 260 28.60 3.19 7.14
CA LYS A 260 29.27 3.04 8.44
C LYS A 260 29.25 1.60 8.97
N LEU A 261 28.42 0.71 8.42
CA LEU A 261 28.16 -0.64 8.94
C LEU A 261 28.74 -1.78 8.07
N LEU A 262 29.14 -1.53 6.82
CA LEU A 262 29.44 -2.60 5.83
C LEU A 262 30.76 -3.33 6.03
N SER A 263 31.66 -2.81 6.85
CA SER A 263 32.99 -3.40 6.99
C SER A 263 33.02 -4.67 7.85
N TYR A 264 31.87 -5.13 8.39
CA TYR A 264 31.87 -6.10 9.50
C TYR A 264 30.87 -7.27 9.41
N ASP A 265 30.23 -7.52 8.26
CA ASP A 265 29.24 -8.61 8.15
C ASP A 265 28.11 -8.50 9.22
N PHE A 266 27.72 -7.25 9.51
CA PHE A 266 26.84 -6.86 10.60
C PHE A 266 25.44 -7.50 10.49
N ASP A 267 25.05 -8.28 11.49
CA ASP A 267 23.71 -8.87 11.55
C ASP A 267 22.70 -7.87 12.15
N LEU A 268 22.03 -7.13 11.27
CA LEU A 268 21.06 -6.08 11.65
C LEU A 268 19.88 -6.59 12.50
N ARG A 269 19.61 -7.89 12.52
CA ARG A 269 18.54 -8.45 13.37
C ARG A 269 18.89 -8.40 14.86
N LYS A 270 20.16 -8.21 15.21
CA LYS A 270 20.62 -8.06 16.60
C LYS A 270 20.47 -6.65 17.16
N PHE A 271 20.08 -5.69 16.32
CA PHE A 271 20.02 -4.27 16.68
C PHE A 271 18.59 -3.74 16.61
N PRO A 272 18.25 -2.70 17.38
CA PRO A 272 16.91 -2.09 17.39
C PRO A 272 16.33 -1.85 16.00
N ALA A 273 15.11 -2.32 15.74
CA ALA A 273 14.39 -2.12 14.48
C ALA A 273 13.57 -0.83 14.47
N SER A 274 13.14 -0.41 15.66
CA SER A 274 12.26 0.72 15.89
C SER A 274 12.78 1.63 17.02
N ARG A 275 12.15 2.80 17.18
CA ARG A 275 12.42 3.66 18.35
C ARG A 275 12.05 2.97 19.65
N GLU A 276 10.99 2.17 19.66
CA GLU A 276 10.56 1.39 20.81
C GLU A 276 11.62 0.36 21.21
N ASP A 277 12.28 -0.30 20.25
CA ASP A 277 13.38 -1.22 20.54
C ASP A 277 14.60 -0.48 21.12
N LEU A 278 14.91 0.72 20.61
CA LEU A 278 16.03 1.53 21.10
C LEU A 278 15.73 2.12 22.49
N TYR A 279 14.48 2.52 22.73
CA TYR A 279 13.98 2.88 24.06
C TYR A 279 14.17 1.73 25.04
N ASN A 280 13.71 0.53 24.67
CA ASN A 280 13.84 -0.66 25.51
C ASN A 280 15.30 -1.08 25.75
N TYR A 281 16.19 -0.85 24.79
CA TYR A 281 17.62 -0.96 25.01
C TYR A 281 18.06 -0.05 26.17
N PHE A 282 17.74 1.25 26.17
CA PHE A 282 18.15 2.15 27.25
C PHE A 282 17.50 1.81 28.60
N ILE A 283 16.23 1.41 28.63
CA ILE A 283 15.57 0.93 29.85
C ILE A 283 16.34 -0.24 30.47
N ASN A 284 16.72 -1.22 29.64
CA ASN A 284 17.49 -2.39 30.09
C ASN A 284 18.93 -2.04 30.55
N HIS A 285 19.41 -0.83 30.24
CA HIS A 285 20.70 -0.30 30.69
C HIS A 285 20.56 0.72 31.83
N GLY A 286 19.41 0.73 32.52
CA GLY A 286 19.22 1.46 33.79
C GLY A 286 18.79 2.92 33.64
N TYR A 287 18.42 3.35 32.43
CA TYR A 287 17.83 4.67 32.23
C TYR A 287 16.36 4.67 32.68
N ASP A 288 15.90 5.79 33.25
CA ASP A 288 14.46 5.98 33.49
C ASP A 288 13.70 6.23 32.16
N SER A 289 12.38 6.06 32.21
CA SER A 289 11.51 6.16 31.03
C SER A 289 11.62 7.51 30.31
N LYS A 290 11.76 8.62 31.03
CA LYS A 290 11.83 9.94 30.39
C LYS A 290 13.17 10.14 29.70
N ALA A 291 14.26 9.79 30.39
CA ALA A 291 15.62 9.86 29.84
C ALA A 291 15.78 8.95 28.62
N ALA A 292 15.29 7.71 28.69
CA ALA A 292 15.33 6.75 27.58
C ALA A 292 14.58 7.28 26.35
N TYR A 293 13.39 7.87 26.54
CA TYR A 293 12.64 8.49 25.45
C TYR A 293 13.40 9.67 24.83
N ASP A 294 13.89 10.61 25.66
CA ASP A 294 14.54 11.82 25.18
C ASP A 294 15.84 11.50 24.40
N ILE A 295 16.61 10.52 24.87
CA ILE A 295 17.79 10.01 24.16
C ILE A 295 17.39 9.41 22.82
N THR A 296 16.43 8.47 22.83
CA THR A 296 15.97 7.77 21.64
C THR A 296 15.44 8.75 20.58
N TYR A 297 14.64 9.73 21.00
CA TYR A 297 14.09 10.76 20.12
C TYR A 297 15.19 11.58 19.44
N LYS A 298 16.21 12.01 20.20
CA LYS A 298 17.33 12.79 19.68
C LYS A 298 18.22 11.97 18.74
N LEU A 299 18.56 10.73 19.10
CA LEU A 299 19.35 9.83 18.23
C LEU A 299 18.62 9.54 16.92
N SER A 300 17.30 9.37 16.97
CA SER A 300 16.45 9.11 15.80
C SER A 300 16.30 10.31 14.86
N LEU A 301 17.01 11.41 15.12
CA LEU A 301 17.07 12.62 14.29
C LEU A 301 18.54 13.03 13.98
N HIS A 302 19.49 12.11 14.15
CA HIS A 302 20.93 12.32 13.94
C HIS A 302 21.57 13.40 14.84
N ASN A 303 21.04 13.61 16.04
CA ASN A 303 21.72 14.48 17.00
C ASN A 303 22.88 13.73 17.67
N GLU A 304 24.07 14.32 17.65
CA GLU A 304 25.21 13.82 18.43
C GLU A 304 24.91 13.95 19.93
N LEU A 305 25.09 12.85 20.65
CA LEU A 305 24.93 12.79 22.10
C LEU A 305 26.13 12.08 22.71
N ASP A 306 26.66 12.64 23.79
CA ASP A 306 27.68 11.98 24.60
C ASP A 306 26.99 10.97 25.52
N ILE A 307 26.93 9.71 25.09
CA ILE A 307 26.29 8.61 25.81
C ILE A 307 27.32 7.50 25.98
N ASN A 308 27.49 7.05 27.22
CA ASN A 308 28.37 5.92 27.51
C ASN A 308 27.66 4.60 27.14
N ILE A 309 28.08 4.00 26.02
CA ILE A 309 27.60 2.70 25.54
C ILE A 309 28.77 1.74 25.57
N GLU A 310 28.71 0.66 26.34
CA GLU A 310 29.85 -0.25 26.46
C GLU A 310 30.09 -1.04 25.16
N ASP A 311 29.03 -1.53 24.53
CA ASP A 311 29.08 -2.33 23.30
C ASP A 311 29.50 -1.49 22.08
N ASP A 312 30.67 -1.79 21.53
CA ASP A 312 31.24 -1.08 20.38
C ASP A 312 30.44 -1.25 19.09
N ASP A 313 29.75 -2.37 18.90
CA ASP A 313 28.89 -2.56 17.73
C ASP A 313 27.59 -1.78 17.89
N MET A 314 27.05 -1.68 19.10
CA MET A 314 25.91 -0.81 19.38
C MET A 314 26.27 0.67 19.19
N LYS A 315 27.47 1.10 19.61
CA LYS A 315 27.98 2.46 19.30
C LYS A 315 27.95 2.73 17.79
N LYS A 316 28.54 1.84 16.99
CA LYS A 316 28.56 1.97 15.51
C LYS A 316 27.15 2.01 14.93
N PHE A 317 26.24 1.18 15.45
CA PHE A 317 24.85 1.19 15.02
C PHE A 317 24.21 2.54 15.27
N ILE A 318 24.31 3.08 16.49
CA ILE A 318 23.76 4.40 16.84
C ILE A 318 24.37 5.51 15.96
N ASP A 319 25.68 5.51 15.73
CA ASP A 319 26.36 6.48 14.87
C ASP A 319 25.88 6.43 13.40
N ALA A 320 25.33 5.29 12.98
CA ALA A 320 24.74 5.08 11.66
C ALA A 320 23.27 5.53 11.57
N ILE A 321 22.57 5.71 12.68
CA ILE A 321 21.17 6.16 12.65
C ILE A 321 21.12 7.59 12.11
N ARG A 322 20.26 7.82 11.11
CA ARG A 322 19.84 9.16 10.67
C ARG A 322 18.38 9.39 11.03
N TYR A 323 17.57 8.34 10.87
CA TYR A 323 16.20 8.27 11.33
C TYR A 323 15.82 6.82 11.61
N LEU A 324 15.09 6.59 12.70
CA LEU A 324 14.52 5.29 13.03
C LEU A 324 12.99 5.45 13.14
N SER A 325 12.26 4.57 12.46
CA SER A 325 10.79 4.57 12.45
C SER A 325 10.22 3.98 13.74
N GLU A 326 9.05 4.46 14.15
CA GLU A 326 8.26 3.85 15.21
C GLU A 326 7.44 2.64 14.70
N SER A 327 7.28 1.63 15.53
CA SER A 327 6.57 0.37 15.21
C SER A 327 5.10 0.61 14.88
N TYR A 328 4.40 1.39 15.70
CA TYR A 328 2.97 1.67 15.52
C TYR A 328 2.68 2.43 14.21
N ILE A 329 3.64 3.20 13.70
CA ILE A 329 3.51 3.89 12.42
C ILE A 329 3.57 2.88 11.28
N ALA A 330 4.53 1.96 11.34
CA ALA A 330 4.67 0.90 10.34
C ALA A 330 3.46 -0.05 10.35
N ILE A 331 2.97 -0.42 11.54
CA ILE A 331 1.74 -1.21 11.71
C ILE A 331 0.54 -0.47 11.09
N SER A 332 0.38 0.82 11.41
CA SER A 332 -0.70 1.63 10.88
C SER A 332 -0.63 1.76 9.35
N ASP A 333 0.55 2.00 8.77
CA ASP A 333 0.80 2.04 7.32
C ASP A 333 0.40 0.73 6.64
N MET A 334 0.82 -0.41 7.21
CA MET A 334 0.53 -1.74 6.69
C MET A 334 -0.98 -2.03 6.66
N ILE A 335 -1.67 -1.79 7.79
CA ILE A 335 -3.12 -2.04 7.90
C ILE A 335 -3.91 -1.11 6.97
N THR A 336 -3.57 0.19 6.99
CA THR A 336 -4.26 1.20 6.19
C THR A 336 -4.13 0.90 4.69
N LYS A 337 -2.92 0.56 4.23
CA LYS A 337 -2.68 0.15 2.84
C LYS A 337 -3.48 -1.07 2.46
N TYR A 338 -3.46 -2.13 3.28
CA TYR A 338 -4.26 -3.32 3.01
C TYR A 338 -5.74 -2.97 2.83
N LYS A 339 -6.32 -2.24 3.78
CA LYS A 339 -7.75 -1.89 3.74
C LYS A 339 -8.08 -1.08 2.48
N PHE A 340 -7.36 0.00 2.23
CA PHE A 340 -7.63 0.86 1.09
C PHE A 340 -7.39 0.17 -0.25
N SER A 341 -6.30 -0.59 -0.38
CA SER A 341 -6.03 -1.33 -1.61
C SER A 341 -7.07 -2.42 -1.86
N LYS A 342 -7.58 -3.07 -0.80
CA LYS A 342 -8.64 -4.07 -0.92
C LYS A 342 -9.93 -3.46 -1.43
N ILE A 343 -10.36 -2.34 -0.87
CA ILE A 343 -11.62 -1.69 -1.25
C ILE A 343 -11.52 -1.13 -2.68
N ASP A 344 -10.40 -0.49 -3.05
CA ASP A 344 -10.18 -0.03 -4.42
C ASP A 344 -10.18 -1.20 -5.41
N ALA A 345 -9.52 -2.31 -5.06
CA ALA A 345 -9.54 -3.52 -5.87
C ALA A 345 -10.96 -4.08 -6.04
N GLU A 346 -11.72 -4.19 -4.96
CA GLU A 346 -13.11 -4.68 -4.98
C GLU A 346 -14.03 -3.77 -5.81
N ASN A 347 -13.88 -2.44 -5.67
CA ASN A 347 -14.64 -1.47 -6.46
C ASN A 347 -14.31 -1.57 -7.95
N LYS A 348 -13.03 -1.65 -8.34
CA LYS A 348 -12.64 -1.82 -9.75
C LYS A 348 -13.17 -3.11 -10.34
N ILE A 349 -13.06 -4.23 -9.62
CA ILE A 349 -13.59 -5.52 -10.07
C ILE A 349 -15.12 -5.46 -10.20
N LYS A 350 -15.80 -4.81 -9.27
CA LYS A 350 -17.25 -4.62 -9.32
C LYS A 350 -17.69 -3.79 -10.54
N GLU A 351 -17.02 -2.66 -10.81
CA GLU A 351 -17.32 -1.84 -11.99
C GLU A 351 -17.00 -2.58 -13.29
N GLN A 352 -15.89 -3.30 -13.35
CA GLN A 352 -15.52 -4.14 -14.50
C GLN A 352 -16.60 -5.21 -14.77
N ASN A 353 -17.05 -5.92 -13.73
CA ASN A 353 -18.07 -6.96 -13.87
C ASN A 353 -19.42 -6.40 -14.34
N LYS A 354 -19.81 -5.18 -13.92
CA LYS A 354 -21.02 -4.51 -14.46
C LYS A 354 -20.92 -4.26 -15.97
N VAL A 355 -19.73 -3.98 -16.49
CA VAL A 355 -19.51 -3.85 -17.94
C VAL A 355 -19.73 -5.20 -18.62
N PHE A 356 -19.14 -6.28 -18.08
CA PHE A 356 -19.28 -7.62 -18.63
C PHE A 356 -20.72 -8.13 -18.62
N GLU A 357 -21.49 -7.89 -17.57
CA GLU A 357 -22.92 -8.24 -17.49
C GLU A 357 -23.74 -7.63 -18.63
N LYS A 358 -23.39 -6.41 -19.08
CA LYS A 358 -24.05 -5.74 -20.20
C LYS A 358 -23.52 -6.26 -21.54
N HIS A 359 -22.19 -6.35 -21.68
CA HIS A 359 -21.53 -6.72 -22.93
C HIS A 359 -21.86 -8.16 -23.35
N ARG A 360 -21.85 -9.10 -22.41
CA ARG A 360 -22.10 -10.52 -22.67
C ARG A 360 -23.47 -10.80 -23.30
N LYS A 361 -24.47 -9.93 -23.12
CA LYS A 361 -25.81 -10.08 -23.71
C LYS A 361 -25.81 -10.01 -25.24
N LYS A 362 -24.73 -9.49 -25.84
CA LYS A 362 -24.57 -9.33 -27.28
C LYS A 362 -24.12 -10.61 -27.99
N TYR A 363 -23.65 -11.61 -27.24
CA TYR A 363 -23.01 -12.81 -27.78
C TYR A 363 -23.45 -14.08 -27.06
N ASP A 364 -23.60 -15.17 -27.80
CA ASP A 364 -23.87 -16.51 -27.22
C ASP A 364 -22.67 -17.04 -26.43
N GLU A 365 -21.46 -16.74 -26.91
CA GLU A 365 -20.18 -17.09 -26.29
C GLU A 365 -19.40 -15.81 -25.98
N PHE A 366 -18.93 -15.66 -24.74
CA PHE A 366 -18.23 -14.46 -24.28
C PHE A 366 -16.94 -14.83 -23.53
N CYS A 367 -15.87 -14.10 -23.84
CA CYS A 367 -14.60 -14.19 -23.15
C CYS A 367 -14.41 -12.94 -22.28
N GLU A 368 -14.53 -13.13 -20.97
CA GLU A 368 -14.16 -12.14 -19.97
C GLU A 368 -12.64 -11.97 -19.93
N ASP A 369 -12.19 -10.80 -19.49
CA ASP A 369 -10.80 -10.40 -19.39
C ASP A 369 -10.67 -9.28 -18.33
N GLY A 370 -9.65 -8.43 -18.41
CA GLY A 370 -9.43 -7.33 -17.47
C GLY A 370 -8.37 -7.63 -16.41
N ILE A 371 -8.58 -7.19 -15.17
CA ILE A 371 -7.57 -7.21 -14.08
C ILE A 371 -7.25 -8.65 -13.64
N VAL A 372 -5.98 -9.03 -13.68
CA VAL A 372 -5.51 -10.37 -13.28
C VAL A 372 -5.60 -10.57 -11.78
N SER A 373 -5.04 -9.67 -10.96
CA SER A 373 -5.15 -9.70 -9.50
C SER A 373 -5.43 -8.29 -8.99
N GLY A 374 -6.59 -8.07 -8.35
CA GLY A 374 -7.01 -6.75 -7.88
C GLY A 374 -5.98 -6.10 -6.96
N LEU A 375 -5.57 -6.80 -5.90
CA LEU A 375 -4.60 -6.27 -4.93
C LEU A 375 -3.22 -6.04 -5.55
N ASP A 376 -2.69 -6.96 -6.38
CA ASP A 376 -1.39 -6.74 -7.02
C ASP A 376 -1.45 -5.58 -8.04
N TYR A 377 -2.58 -5.41 -8.74
CA TYR A 377 -2.79 -4.32 -9.70
C TYR A 377 -2.90 -2.95 -9.02
N ILE A 378 -3.68 -2.86 -7.93
CA ILE A 378 -3.75 -1.62 -7.13
C ILE A 378 -2.40 -1.31 -6.50
N MET A 379 -1.71 -2.32 -5.97
CA MET A 379 -0.41 -2.12 -5.33
C MET A 379 0.71 -1.75 -6.31
N SER A 380 0.53 -2.01 -7.60
CA SER A 380 1.54 -1.77 -8.62
C SER A 380 1.89 -0.30 -8.75
N ASN A 381 3.19 0.00 -8.84
CA ASN A 381 3.70 1.35 -9.14
C ASN A 381 3.31 1.86 -10.53
N TYR A 382 2.96 0.94 -11.43
CA TYR A 382 2.41 1.25 -12.75
C TYR A 382 1.21 0.35 -13.02
N LYS A 383 0.06 0.95 -13.28
CA LYS A 383 -1.17 0.26 -13.69
C LYS A 383 -1.13 0.01 -15.20
N ILE A 384 -0.70 -1.18 -15.60
CA ILE A 384 -0.47 -1.55 -17.01
C ILE A 384 -1.63 -2.39 -17.54
N CYS A 385 -2.21 -1.97 -18.67
CA CYS A 385 -3.16 -2.76 -19.44
C CYS A 385 -2.58 -3.16 -20.81
N TYR A 386 -2.64 -4.45 -21.14
CA TYR A 386 -2.22 -4.96 -22.45
C TYR A 386 -3.43 -5.15 -23.37
N ILE A 387 -3.43 -4.49 -24.54
CA ILE A 387 -4.51 -4.65 -25.53
C ILE A 387 -4.15 -5.76 -26.51
N LEU A 388 -4.92 -6.83 -26.48
CA LEU A 388 -4.79 -8.05 -27.27
C LEU A 388 -5.93 -8.16 -28.31
N LYS A 389 -5.87 -9.20 -29.15
CA LYS A 389 -6.82 -9.40 -30.26
C LYS A 389 -8.08 -10.14 -29.80
N GLU A 390 -7.90 -11.41 -29.44
CA GLU A 390 -8.94 -12.36 -29.08
C GLU A 390 -8.30 -13.54 -28.33
N THR A 391 -9.12 -14.36 -27.68
CA THR A 391 -8.67 -15.59 -27.05
C THR A 391 -8.53 -16.73 -28.07
N ASN A 392 -7.56 -17.62 -27.87
CA ASN A 392 -7.43 -18.84 -28.67
C ASN A 392 -8.17 -19.99 -27.96
N SER A 393 -9.48 -20.08 -28.19
CA SER A 393 -10.36 -21.05 -27.55
C SER A 393 -11.55 -21.40 -28.45
N ARG A 394 -12.15 -22.57 -28.19
CA ARG A 394 -13.40 -22.98 -28.84
C ARG A 394 -14.65 -22.43 -28.13
N THR A 395 -14.53 -22.11 -26.85
CA THR A 395 -15.63 -21.62 -25.99
C THR A 395 -15.18 -20.40 -25.20
N GLY A 396 -16.16 -19.63 -24.71
CA GLY A 396 -15.96 -18.53 -23.79
C GLY A 396 -15.24 -18.98 -22.52
N PHE A 397 -14.38 -18.12 -21.98
CA PHE A 397 -13.74 -18.31 -20.69
C PHE A 397 -13.21 -16.98 -20.15
N ASP A 398 -12.91 -16.94 -18.85
CA ASP A 398 -12.28 -15.82 -18.17
C ASP A 398 -10.75 -15.83 -18.38
N LEU A 399 -10.28 -14.88 -19.19
CA LEU A 399 -8.86 -14.69 -19.48
C LEU A 399 -8.06 -14.29 -18.25
N ALA A 400 -8.61 -13.40 -17.41
CA ALA A 400 -7.92 -12.93 -16.21
C ALA A 400 -7.65 -14.09 -15.24
N LYS A 401 -8.64 -14.98 -15.05
CA LYS A 401 -8.48 -16.23 -14.29
C LYS A 401 -7.43 -17.15 -14.93
N PHE A 402 -7.50 -17.39 -16.23
CA PHE A 402 -6.51 -18.23 -16.94
C PHE A 402 -5.06 -17.71 -16.77
N VAL A 403 -4.89 -16.38 -16.79
CA VAL A 403 -3.59 -15.73 -16.56
C VAL A 403 -3.15 -15.86 -15.12
N ARG A 404 -4.06 -15.63 -14.15
CA ARG A 404 -3.80 -15.78 -12.71
C ARG A 404 -3.33 -17.19 -12.34
N GLU A 405 -3.86 -18.21 -13.01
CA GLU A 405 -3.49 -19.62 -12.83
C GLU A 405 -2.19 -20.03 -13.55
N GLY A 406 -1.52 -19.06 -14.17
CA GLY A 406 -0.17 -19.18 -14.72
C GLY A 406 -0.09 -19.44 -16.22
N CYS A 407 -1.22 -19.51 -16.94
CA CYS A 407 -1.37 -19.56 -18.41
C CYS A 407 -0.31 -20.36 -19.23
N CYS A 408 -0.36 -20.26 -20.56
CA CYS A 408 0.60 -20.89 -21.46
C CYS A 408 1.79 -19.95 -21.76
N GLY A 409 2.97 -20.51 -22.07
CA GLY A 409 4.18 -19.69 -22.28
C GLY A 409 4.18 -18.81 -23.54
N ALA A 410 3.35 -19.14 -24.53
CA ALA A 410 3.24 -18.50 -25.83
C ALA A 410 3.34 -16.96 -25.82
N THR A 411 2.22 -16.26 -25.63
CA THR A 411 2.15 -14.79 -25.54
C THR A 411 2.70 -14.30 -24.21
N TRP A 412 2.42 -15.05 -23.15
CA TRP A 412 2.55 -14.59 -21.78
C TRP A 412 3.98 -14.60 -21.25
N ASN A 413 4.91 -15.39 -21.82
CA ASN A 413 6.31 -15.29 -21.42
C ASN A 413 6.89 -13.90 -21.75
N ASN A 414 6.59 -13.34 -22.93
CA ASN A 414 7.12 -12.02 -23.29
C ASN A 414 6.43 -10.89 -22.54
N ILE A 415 5.11 -10.98 -22.31
CA ILE A 415 4.42 -10.04 -21.42
C ILE A 415 5.02 -10.10 -20.00
N SER A 416 5.26 -11.30 -19.46
CA SER A 416 5.90 -11.47 -18.14
C SER A 416 7.27 -10.80 -18.07
N ARG A 417 8.10 -10.94 -19.12
CA ARG A 417 9.39 -10.24 -19.21
C ARG A 417 9.19 -8.74 -19.19
N TRP A 418 8.31 -8.20 -20.03
CA TRP A 418 8.05 -6.77 -20.08
C TRP A 418 7.56 -6.22 -18.74
N THR A 419 6.62 -6.90 -18.09
CA THR A 419 6.11 -6.50 -16.77
C THR A 419 7.20 -6.62 -15.70
N ALA A 420 8.01 -7.69 -15.71
CA ALA A 420 9.17 -7.82 -14.82
C ALA A 420 10.15 -6.66 -14.96
N GLY A 421 10.39 -6.22 -16.20
CA GLY A 421 11.24 -5.07 -16.48
C GLY A 421 10.65 -3.75 -16.00
N LEU A 422 9.38 -3.50 -16.28
CA LEU A 422 8.69 -2.23 -15.98
C LEU A 422 8.32 -2.07 -14.50
N VAL A 423 7.79 -3.12 -13.88
CA VAL A 423 7.24 -3.09 -12.51
C VAL A 423 8.27 -3.55 -11.48
N PHE A 424 9.06 -4.59 -11.81
CA PHE A 424 9.99 -5.24 -10.88
C PHE A 424 11.46 -4.90 -11.14
N ASN A 425 11.72 -3.90 -11.99
CA ASN A 425 13.05 -3.41 -12.38
C ASN A 425 14.05 -4.53 -12.76
N LYS A 426 13.56 -5.60 -13.39
CA LYS A 426 14.40 -6.70 -13.87
C LYS A 426 15.10 -6.34 -15.17
N GLU A 427 16.31 -6.84 -15.35
CA GLU A 427 16.99 -6.82 -16.64
C GLU A 427 16.68 -8.11 -17.41
N PHE A 428 16.93 -8.11 -18.72
CA PHE A 428 16.56 -9.27 -19.55
C PHE A 428 17.18 -10.57 -19.05
N ASP A 429 18.43 -10.54 -18.60
CA ASP A 429 19.16 -11.73 -18.18
C ASP A 429 18.50 -12.41 -16.96
N ASP A 430 17.90 -11.61 -16.05
CA ASP A 430 17.12 -12.10 -14.90
C ASP A 430 15.86 -12.88 -15.31
N VAL A 431 15.33 -12.59 -16.50
CA VAL A 431 14.07 -13.13 -17.03
C VAL A 431 14.24 -13.77 -18.41
N SER A 432 15.47 -14.19 -18.72
CA SER A 432 15.82 -14.82 -19.99
C SER A 432 15.01 -16.12 -20.18
N SER A 433 14.75 -16.83 -19.09
CA SER A 433 13.77 -17.92 -19.00
C SER A 433 12.56 -17.51 -18.15
N ILE A 434 11.38 -18.03 -18.49
CA ILE A 434 10.13 -17.78 -17.76
C ILE A 434 9.42 -19.13 -17.58
N ASN A 435 9.22 -19.52 -16.32
CA ASN A 435 8.45 -20.71 -15.95
C ASN A 435 6.99 -20.34 -15.58
N LYS A 436 6.22 -21.30 -15.06
CA LYS A 436 4.82 -21.06 -14.66
C LYS A 436 4.72 -20.10 -13.47
N ASP A 437 5.56 -20.27 -12.46
CA ASP A 437 5.55 -19.45 -11.24
C ASP A 437 5.97 -18.00 -11.54
N ASP A 438 6.92 -17.82 -12.47
CA ASP A 438 7.28 -16.50 -13.00
C ASP A 438 6.09 -15.82 -13.66
N ARG A 439 5.28 -16.56 -14.45
CA ARG A 439 4.07 -16.00 -15.06
C ARG A 439 3.04 -15.60 -14.01
N ILE A 440 2.76 -16.46 -13.03
CA ILE A 440 1.86 -16.13 -11.91
C ILE A 440 2.34 -14.85 -11.20
N LYS A 441 3.64 -14.75 -10.93
CA LYS A 441 4.23 -13.61 -10.24
C LYS A 441 4.18 -12.32 -11.05
N TYR A 442 4.69 -12.34 -12.28
CA TYR A 442 4.89 -11.13 -13.08
C TYR A 442 3.63 -10.67 -13.81
N LEU A 443 2.62 -11.53 -13.97
CA LEU A 443 1.33 -11.15 -14.58
C LEU A 443 0.25 -10.80 -13.55
N ALA A 444 0.49 -11.02 -12.25
CA ALA A 444 -0.46 -10.59 -11.23
C ALA A 444 -0.83 -9.08 -11.30
N PRO A 445 0.12 -8.14 -11.46
CA PRO A 445 -0.18 -6.70 -11.39
C PRO A 445 -0.64 -6.08 -12.71
N ILE A 446 -1.19 -6.86 -13.65
CA ILE A 446 -1.60 -6.34 -14.97
C ILE A 446 -3.10 -6.50 -15.20
N ALA A 447 -3.60 -5.74 -16.16
CA ALA A 447 -4.85 -6.04 -16.85
C ALA A 447 -4.56 -6.44 -18.31
N ALA A 448 -5.47 -7.19 -18.91
CA ALA A 448 -5.44 -7.48 -20.35
C ALA A 448 -6.83 -7.36 -20.95
N ILE A 449 -6.96 -6.70 -22.10
CA ILE A 449 -8.25 -6.53 -22.80
C ILE A 449 -8.11 -7.04 -24.22
N ASN A 450 -9.04 -7.87 -24.67
CA ASN A 450 -9.20 -8.23 -26.07
C ASN A 450 -10.17 -7.29 -26.78
N LEU A 451 -9.81 -6.89 -28.01
CA LEU A 451 -10.70 -6.11 -28.88
C LEU A 451 -11.90 -6.92 -29.40
N LYS A 452 -11.78 -8.25 -29.48
CA LYS A 452 -12.87 -9.17 -29.80
C LYS A 452 -13.14 -10.07 -28.59
N LYS A 453 -14.36 -10.01 -28.06
CA LYS A 453 -14.80 -10.74 -26.86
C LYS A 453 -15.41 -12.12 -27.13
N THR A 454 -15.38 -12.59 -28.37
CA THR A 454 -15.84 -13.95 -28.72
C THR A 454 -14.64 -14.87 -28.95
N PRO A 455 -14.77 -16.19 -28.74
CA PRO A 455 -13.67 -17.14 -28.93
C PRO A 455 -13.08 -17.07 -30.34
N GLY A 456 -11.77 -17.29 -30.44
CA GLY A 456 -10.99 -17.19 -31.66
C GLY A 456 -10.06 -18.38 -31.89
N SER A 457 -9.21 -18.26 -32.90
CA SER A 457 -8.24 -19.29 -33.27
C SER A 457 -6.80 -18.78 -33.13
N ALA A 458 -5.82 -19.65 -33.43
CA ALA A 458 -4.40 -19.26 -33.45
C ALA A 458 -4.06 -18.19 -34.51
N SER A 459 -4.96 -17.91 -35.45
CA SER A 459 -4.84 -16.83 -36.44
C SER A 459 -6.03 -15.88 -36.37
N SER A 460 -5.74 -14.58 -36.33
CA SER A 460 -6.76 -13.52 -36.30
C SER A 460 -6.86 -12.80 -37.64
N ASN A 461 -8.08 -12.43 -38.02
CA ASN A 461 -8.32 -11.56 -39.17
C ASN A 461 -8.50 -10.11 -38.69
N ASN A 462 -7.53 -9.24 -38.99
CA ASN A 462 -7.55 -7.85 -38.52
C ASN A 462 -8.81 -7.07 -38.94
N LYS A 463 -9.44 -7.39 -40.09
CA LYS A 463 -10.71 -6.74 -40.49
C LYS A 463 -11.86 -7.11 -39.56
N ILE A 464 -11.91 -8.37 -39.13
CA ILE A 464 -12.90 -8.85 -38.15
C ILE A 464 -12.61 -8.21 -36.79
N ILE A 465 -11.35 -8.18 -36.36
CA ILE A 465 -10.98 -7.52 -35.10
C ILE A 465 -11.37 -6.03 -35.12
N SER A 466 -11.14 -5.32 -36.22
CA SER A 466 -11.55 -3.92 -36.38
C SER A 466 -13.06 -3.73 -36.36
N SER A 467 -13.85 -4.63 -36.97
CA SER A 467 -15.31 -4.54 -36.88
C SER A 467 -15.81 -4.77 -35.45
N PHE A 468 -15.29 -5.78 -34.74
CA PHE A 468 -15.63 -6.00 -33.33
C PHE A 468 -15.22 -4.81 -32.46
N ALA A 469 -14.01 -4.28 -32.64
CA ALA A 469 -13.54 -3.11 -31.89
C ALA A 469 -14.48 -1.90 -32.08
N ARG A 470 -14.92 -1.64 -33.32
CA ARG A 470 -15.86 -0.56 -33.63
C ARG A 470 -17.23 -0.80 -33.00
N ASP A 471 -17.77 -2.01 -33.16
CA ASP A 471 -19.12 -2.37 -32.71
C ASP A 471 -19.22 -2.45 -31.18
N ASP A 472 -18.12 -2.77 -30.50
CA ASP A 472 -18.02 -2.92 -29.04
C ASP A 472 -17.33 -1.73 -28.35
N LYS A 473 -17.01 -0.69 -29.11
CA LYS A 473 -16.25 0.48 -28.65
C LYS A 473 -16.70 1.02 -27.30
N ALA A 474 -18.00 1.23 -27.12
CA ALA A 474 -18.54 1.78 -25.88
C ALA A 474 -18.24 0.88 -24.66
N TYR A 475 -18.36 -0.44 -24.82
CA TYR A 475 -18.03 -1.39 -23.75
C TYR A 475 -16.53 -1.43 -23.45
N ILE A 476 -15.69 -1.38 -24.49
CA ILE A 476 -14.22 -1.36 -24.32
C ILE A 476 -13.77 -0.08 -23.59
N LEU A 477 -14.39 1.07 -23.91
CA LEU A 477 -14.13 2.33 -23.21
C LEU A 477 -14.62 2.29 -21.75
N ASP A 478 -15.79 1.71 -21.49
CA ASP A 478 -16.30 1.52 -20.13
C ASP A 478 -15.39 0.58 -19.31
N GLU A 479 -14.89 -0.49 -19.93
CA GLU A 479 -13.94 -1.41 -19.31
C GLU A 479 -12.60 -0.71 -18.99
N LEU A 480 -12.04 0.05 -19.93
CA LEU A 480 -10.83 0.86 -19.68
C LEU A 480 -11.03 1.89 -18.58
N LYS A 481 -12.24 2.44 -18.46
CA LYS A 481 -12.60 3.37 -17.37
C LYS A 481 -12.66 2.64 -16.02
N ALA A 482 -13.22 1.43 -15.97
CA ALA A 482 -13.27 0.64 -14.74
C ALA A 482 -11.87 0.18 -14.29
N ILE A 483 -11.04 -0.27 -15.23
CA ILE A 483 -9.66 -0.73 -14.98
C ILE A 483 -8.74 0.44 -14.63
N ASP A 484 -8.96 1.59 -15.27
CA ASP A 484 -8.18 2.82 -15.12
C ASP A 484 -6.65 2.61 -15.22
N PRO A 485 -6.15 2.15 -16.38
CA PRO A 485 -4.72 1.99 -16.57
C PRO A 485 -4.02 3.34 -16.78
N GLU A 486 -2.78 3.42 -16.30
CA GLU A 486 -1.85 4.54 -16.56
C GLU A 486 -1.05 4.32 -17.84
N ILE A 487 -0.75 3.05 -18.15
CA ILE A 487 0.01 2.62 -19.32
C ILE A 487 -0.82 1.59 -20.09
N ILE A 488 -1.05 1.84 -21.37
CA ILE A 488 -1.74 0.92 -22.27
C ILE A 488 -0.74 0.44 -23.32
N ILE A 489 -0.46 -0.86 -23.38
CA ILE A 489 0.47 -1.45 -24.35
C ILE A 489 -0.30 -2.26 -25.39
N CYS A 490 -0.41 -1.73 -26.60
CA CYS A 490 -1.08 -2.35 -27.72
C CYS A 490 -0.18 -3.42 -28.36
N CYS A 491 -0.55 -4.68 -28.22
CA CYS A 491 0.25 -5.84 -28.59
C CYS A 491 0.10 -6.21 -30.07
N GLY A 492 0.48 -5.31 -30.98
CA GLY A 492 0.22 -5.46 -32.42
C GLY A 492 -1.22 -5.15 -32.83
N THR A 493 -1.94 -4.44 -31.96
CA THR A 493 -3.33 -3.97 -32.13
C THR A 493 -3.42 -2.45 -32.22
N GLY A 494 -2.29 -1.74 -32.15
CA GLY A 494 -2.25 -0.28 -31.98
C GLY A 494 -3.11 0.47 -33.00
N ASP A 495 -2.94 0.20 -34.30
CA ASP A 495 -3.71 0.90 -35.34
C ASP A 495 -5.22 0.75 -35.15
N ILE A 496 -5.70 -0.48 -34.88
CA ILE A 496 -7.13 -0.74 -34.64
C ILE A 496 -7.61 -0.04 -33.37
N PHE A 497 -6.83 -0.12 -32.28
CA PHE A 497 -7.21 0.50 -31.02
C PHE A 497 -7.32 2.02 -31.14
N ILE A 498 -6.35 2.65 -31.81
CA ILE A 498 -6.30 4.10 -31.98
C ILE A 498 -7.45 4.57 -32.87
N GLU A 499 -7.64 3.93 -34.03
CA GLU A 499 -8.63 4.34 -35.02
C GLU A 499 -10.06 4.06 -34.54
N GLU A 500 -10.33 2.83 -34.07
CA GLU A 500 -11.70 2.39 -33.77
C GLU A 500 -12.14 2.71 -32.34
N ILE A 501 -11.21 2.71 -31.36
CA ILE A 501 -11.55 2.94 -29.94
C ILE A 501 -11.35 4.40 -29.54
N LEU A 502 -10.25 5.03 -29.96
CA LEU A 502 -9.90 6.39 -29.53
C LEU A 502 -10.31 7.49 -30.52
N ASP A 503 -10.82 7.14 -31.71
CA ASP A 503 -11.08 8.07 -32.82
C ASP A 503 -9.87 8.95 -33.18
N LYS A 504 -8.68 8.36 -33.13
CA LYS A 504 -7.41 9.02 -33.44
C LYS A 504 -6.81 8.47 -34.72
N LYS A 505 -5.80 9.15 -35.25
CA LYS A 505 -5.06 8.69 -36.42
C LYS A 505 -3.69 8.19 -36.00
N SER A 506 -3.14 7.21 -36.72
CA SER A 506 -1.78 6.72 -36.45
C SER A 506 -0.71 7.80 -36.59
N SER A 507 -1.00 8.92 -37.28
CA SER A 507 -0.12 10.10 -37.34
C SER A 507 -0.03 10.88 -36.03
N ASP A 508 -0.93 10.63 -35.08
CA ASP A 508 -0.94 11.30 -33.76
C ASP A 508 0.13 10.70 -32.82
N PHE A 509 0.76 9.58 -33.22
CA PHE A 509 1.80 8.93 -32.45
C PHE A 509 3.17 9.52 -32.72
N GLU A 510 3.91 9.75 -31.63
CA GLU A 510 5.31 10.10 -31.68
C GLU A 510 6.14 8.81 -31.85
N ASN A 511 7.09 8.86 -32.77
CA ASN A 511 8.08 7.81 -32.95
C ASN A 511 9.17 7.96 -31.88
N VAL A 512 9.59 6.83 -31.29
CA VAL A 512 10.73 6.84 -30.37
C VAL A 512 12.02 6.85 -31.18
N GLU A 513 12.82 7.91 -31.01
CA GLU A 513 14.07 8.10 -31.75
C GLU A 513 14.92 6.81 -31.78
N ASN A 514 15.31 6.40 -32.99
CA ASN A 514 16.06 5.16 -33.28
C ASN A 514 15.31 3.85 -32.96
N ASN A 515 13.97 3.85 -32.94
CA ASN A 515 13.15 2.65 -32.71
C ASN A 515 11.88 2.63 -33.60
N ASP A 516 11.98 1.97 -34.76
CA ASP A 516 10.89 1.86 -35.75
C ASP A 516 9.73 0.93 -35.32
N ASP A 517 9.88 0.22 -34.20
CA ASP A 517 8.91 -0.77 -33.72
C ASP A 517 8.08 -0.27 -32.54
N LEU A 518 8.41 0.91 -32.00
CA LEU A 518 7.79 1.51 -30.81
C LEU A 518 7.31 2.93 -31.10
N PHE A 519 6.03 3.15 -30.87
CA PHE A 519 5.42 4.47 -30.97
C PHE A 519 4.62 4.74 -29.71
N TYR A 520 4.52 6.01 -29.29
CA TYR A 520 3.70 6.38 -28.15
C TYR A 520 2.77 7.56 -28.45
N TYR A 521 1.72 7.67 -27.65
CA TYR A 521 0.79 8.77 -27.64
C TYR A 521 0.35 9.03 -26.22
N TRP A 522 0.40 10.30 -25.81
CA TRP A 522 -0.19 10.75 -24.56
C TRP A 522 -1.64 11.12 -24.79
N HIS A 523 -2.55 10.37 -24.17
CA HIS A 523 -3.97 10.71 -24.14
C HIS A 523 -4.32 11.17 -22.73
N ASN A 524 -4.44 12.48 -22.56
CA ASN A 524 -4.49 13.13 -21.25
C ASN A 524 -3.24 12.76 -20.43
N ASP A 525 -3.43 12.08 -19.31
CA ASP A 525 -2.39 11.58 -18.40
C ASP A 525 -1.97 10.12 -18.69
N LYS A 526 -2.61 9.43 -19.64
CA LYS A 526 -2.37 8.01 -19.95
C LYS A 526 -1.36 7.85 -21.08
N LEU A 527 -0.40 6.95 -20.89
CA LEU A 527 0.60 6.59 -21.89
C LEU A 527 0.11 5.42 -22.73
N ILE A 528 -0.16 5.65 -24.00
CA ILE A 528 -0.53 4.59 -24.94
C ILE A 528 0.67 4.26 -25.81
N ILE A 529 1.02 2.98 -25.82
CA ILE A 529 2.16 2.43 -26.55
C ILE A 529 1.65 1.53 -27.66
N LYS A 530 2.03 1.84 -28.90
CA LYS A 530 1.89 0.94 -30.03
C LYS A 530 3.18 0.15 -30.16
N TYR A 531 3.10 -1.15 -29.89
CA TYR A 531 4.25 -2.05 -29.98
C TYR A 531 3.90 -3.33 -30.75
N ARG A 532 4.93 -4.14 -31.04
CA ARG A 532 4.77 -5.41 -31.75
C ARG A 532 4.07 -6.46 -30.88
N HIS A 533 3.48 -7.46 -31.53
CA HIS A 533 2.82 -8.57 -30.85
C HIS A 533 3.84 -9.39 -30.02
N PRO A 534 3.50 -9.85 -28.79
CA PRO A 534 4.42 -10.60 -27.94
C PRO A 534 5.00 -11.86 -28.60
N GLN A 535 4.26 -12.48 -29.53
CA GLN A 535 4.74 -13.65 -30.31
C GLN A 535 5.34 -13.29 -31.67
N TRP A 536 5.87 -12.09 -31.86
CA TRP A 536 6.44 -11.70 -33.15
C TRP A 536 7.68 -12.54 -33.50
N ARG A 537 7.52 -13.47 -34.45
CA ARG A 537 8.53 -14.49 -34.78
C ARG A 537 9.76 -13.96 -35.52
N ARG A 538 9.78 -12.69 -35.94
CA ARG A 538 10.91 -12.11 -36.70
C ARG A 538 12.06 -11.64 -35.81
N LYS A 539 11.85 -11.53 -34.49
CA LYS A 539 12.83 -11.01 -33.54
C LYS A 539 12.86 -11.89 -32.28
N THR A 540 13.95 -11.78 -31.53
CA THR A 540 14.14 -12.54 -30.29
C THR A 540 13.34 -11.92 -29.14
N SER A 541 13.07 -12.70 -28.09
CA SER A 541 12.52 -12.17 -26.83
C SER A 541 13.39 -11.07 -26.22
N LYS A 542 14.72 -11.17 -26.37
CA LYS A 542 15.67 -10.14 -25.94
C LYS A 542 15.44 -8.82 -26.66
N TYR A 543 15.35 -8.87 -27.99
CA TYR A 543 15.02 -7.70 -28.79
C TYR A 543 13.68 -7.08 -28.39
N LEU A 544 12.64 -7.89 -28.22
CA LEU A 544 11.31 -7.42 -27.81
C LEU A 544 11.31 -6.78 -26.42
N PHE A 545 12.20 -7.20 -25.53
CA PHE A 545 12.35 -6.61 -24.20
C PHE A 545 13.14 -5.30 -24.25
N GLU A 546 14.33 -5.31 -24.85
CA GLU A 546 15.26 -4.19 -24.88
C GLU A 546 14.75 -3.00 -25.71
N ASN A 547 13.87 -3.25 -26.69
CA ASN A 547 13.23 -2.18 -27.46
C ASN A 547 11.97 -1.60 -26.79
N LEU A 548 11.49 -2.16 -25.69
CA LEU A 548 10.30 -1.68 -24.99
C LEU A 548 10.67 -1.13 -23.60
N VAL A 549 11.23 -1.98 -22.74
CA VAL A 549 11.37 -1.69 -21.31
C VAL A 549 12.27 -0.48 -21.02
N PRO A 550 13.50 -0.37 -21.56
CA PRO A 550 14.38 0.77 -21.26
C PRO A 550 13.78 2.11 -21.71
N TYR A 551 13.13 2.13 -22.88
CA TYR A 551 12.50 3.35 -23.41
C TYR A 551 11.31 3.79 -22.58
N LEU A 552 10.41 2.87 -22.21
CA LEU A 552 9.29 3.19 -21.33
C LEU A 552 9.77 3.67 -19.95
N LYS A 553 10.79 3.03 -19.36
CA LYS A 553 11.41 3.53 -18.11
C LYS A 553 11.87 4.98 -18.26
N LYS A 554 12.55 5.33 -19.36
CA LYS A 554 12.99 6.70 -19.64
C LYS A 554 11.81 7.68 -19.76
N LEU A 555 10.75 7.32 -20.48
CA LEU A 555 9.55 8.15 -20.62
C LEU A 555 8.85 8.39 -19.27
N LEU A 556 8.76 7.36 -18.43
CA LEU A 556 8.15 7.45 -17.10
C LEU A 556 8.98 8.33 -16.15
N ILE A 557 10.31 8.29 -16.24
CA ILE A 557 11.20 9.19 -15.49
C ILE A 557 10.99 10.65 -15.92
N ILE A 558 10.99 10.94 -17.23
CA ILE A 558 10.81 12.31 -17.75
C ILE A 558 9.48 12.91 -17.27
N LYS A 559 8.38 12.13 -17.34
CA LYS A 559 7.08 12.58 -16.84
C LYS A 559 7.14 12.90 -15.34
N ASN A 560 7.77 12.04 -14.54
CA ASN A 560 7.91 12.23 -13.10
C ASN A 560 8.71 13.49 -12.75
N THR A 561 9.81 13.78 -13.45
CA THR A 561 10.61 15.00 -13.26
C THR A 561 9.82 16.25 -13.64
N SER A 562 9.12 16.23 -14.79
CA SER A 562 8.32 17.38 -15.25
C SER A 562 7.12 17.72 -14.34
N LEU A 563 6.60 16.73 -13.61
CA LEU A 563 5.54 16.92 -12.61
C LEU A 563 6.10 17.48 -11.30
N GLN A 564 7.34 17.12 -10.92
CA GLN A 564 8.01 17.66 -9.74
C GLN A 564 8.47 19.11 -9.93
N GLU A 565 8.81 19.53 -11.15
CA GLU A 565 9.18 20.93 -11.46
C GLU A 565 7.97 21.88 -11.53
N LYS A 566 6.75 21.34 -11.57
CA LYS A 566 5.48 22.11 -11.61
C LYS A 566 4.78 22.22 -10.25
N LEU A 567 5.24 21.47 -9.25
CA LEU A 567 4.81 21.54 -7.84
C LEU A 567 5.83 22.36 -7.05
#